data_AF-A0A2N2UJU7-F1
#
_entry.id   AF-A0A2N2UJU7-F1
#
_cell.length_a   1.000
_cell.length_b   1.000
_cell.length_c   1.000
_cell.angle_alpha   90.00
_cell.angle_beta   90.00
_cell.angle_gamma   90.00
#
_symmetry.space_group_name_H-M   'P 1'
#
loop_
_entity.id
_entity.type
_entity.pdbx_description
1 polymer ?
#
loop_
_entity_poly.entity_id
_entity_poly.type
_entity_poly.pdbx_seq_one_letter_code
_entity_poly.pdbx_strand_id
1 'polypeptide(L)' 'MEQDIKDRLRHETENALARGVFGSPFILIDGEPFWGTDRFDDIERLYA' A
#
# COMPACT_ATOMS: atom_id res chain seq x y z
N MET A 1 -16.41 7.31 -18.06
CA MET A 1 -17.09 6.33 -17.16
C MET A 1 -16.22 5.10 -16.92
N GLU A 2 -15.97 4.22 -17.90
CA GLU A 2 -15.09 3.04 -17.70
C GLU A 2 -13.60 3.40 -17.74
N GLN A 3 -13.22 4.28 -18.67
CA GLN A 3 -11.82 4.71 -18.84
C GLN A 3 -11.30 5.44 -17.60
N ASP A 4 -12.09 6.36 -17.04
CA ASP A 4 -11.74 7.10 -15.82
C ASP A 4 -11.44 6.17 -14.62
N ILE A 5 -12.17 5.06 -14.50
CA ILE A 5 -11.94 4.06 -13.44
C ILE A 5 -10.60 3.36 -13.65
N LYS A 6 -10.29 2.94 -14.89
CA LYS A 6 -9.02 2.29 -15.23
C LYS A 6 -7.84 3.24 -15.03
N ASP A 7 -8.00 4.50 -15.42
CA ASP A 7 -6.97 5.51 -15.29
C ASP A 7 -6.71 5.86 -13.82
N ARG A 8 -7.75 5.95 -13.01
CA ARG A 8 -7.60 6.09 -11.56
C ARG A 8 -6.85 4.91 -10.96
N LEU A 9 -7.21 3.66 -11.28
CA LEU A 9 -6.51 2.48 -10.76
C LEU A 9 -5.02 2.48 -11.14
N ARG A 10 -4.70 2.82 -12.39
CA ARG A 10 -3.31 2.93 -12.86
C ARG A 10 -2.56 4.00 -12.08
N HIS A 11 -3.15 5.19 -11.94
CA HIS A 11 -2.53 6.30 -11.23
C HIS A 11 -2.25 5.97 -9.76
N GLU A 12 -3.19 5.35 -9.04
CA GLU A 12 -2.95 4.92 -7.65
C GLU A 12 -1.84 3.88 -7.54
N THR A 13 -1.73 2.97 -8.52
CA THR A 13 -0.67 1.95 -8.55
C THR A 13 0.70 2.56 -8.83
N GLU A 14 0.78 3.52 -9.76
CA GLU A 14 1.99 4.29 -10.05
C GLU A 14 2.44 5.12 -8.83
N ASN A 15 1.50 5.74 -8.12
CA ASN A 15 1.78 6.48 -6.90
C ASN A 15 2.31 5.56 -5.79
N ALA A 16 1.78 4.34 -5.66
CA ALA A 16 2.29 3.36 -4.70
C ALA A 16 3.73 2.92 -5.05
N LEU A 17 4.00 2.62 -6.33
CA LEU A 17 5.34 2.29 -6.82
C LEU A 17 6.35 3.42 -6.55
N ALA A 18 5.96 4.67 -6.80
CA ALA A 18 6.79 5.84 -6.53
C ALA A 18 7.16 6.00 -5.03
N ARG A 19 6.34 5.44 -4.13
CA ARG A 19 6.58 5.39 -2.68
C ARG A 19 7.37 4.14 -2.24
N GLY A 20 7.85 3.33 -3.19
CA GLY A 20 8.62 2.12 -2.91
C GLY A 20 7.79 0.89 -2.54
N VAL A 21 6.46 0.93 -2.75
CA VAL A 21 5.59 -0.24 -2.52
C VAL A 21 5.92 -1.33 -3.54
N PHE A 22 5.95 -2.59 -3.07
CA PHE A 22 6.08 -3.78 -3.91
C PHE A 22 5.29 -4.95 -3.31
N GLY A 23 4.92 -5.92 -4.16
CA GLY A 23 4.18 -7.10 -3.71
C GLY A 23 2.80 -6.80 -3.14
N SER A 24 2.22 -7.75 -2.40
CA SER A 24 0.94 -7.59 -1.72
C SER A 24 0.79 -8.63 -0.58
N PRO A 25 0.20 -8.25 0.58
CA PRO A 25 -0.15 -6.88 0.97
C PRO A 25 1.09 -6.08 1.39
N PHE A 26 1.01 -4.76 1.25
CA PHE A 26 2.03 -3.81 1.68
C PHE A 26 1.35 -2.61 2.35
N ILE A 27 1.75 -2.28 3.57
CA ILE A 27 1.15 -1.25 4.40
C ILE A 27 2.21 -0.17 4.64
N LEU A 28 1.77 1.09 4.57
CA LEU A 28 2.57 2.26 4.92
C LEU A 28 1.85 3.03 6.02
N ILE A 29 2.50 3.17 7.18
CA ILE A 29 2.01 4.01 8.29
C ILE A 29 3.04 5.11 8.52
N ASP A 30 2.65 6.37 8.30
CA ASP A 30 3.54 7.54 8.43
C ASP A 30 4.89 7.41 7.68
N GLY A 31 4.90 6.65 6.58
CA GLY A 31 6.10 6.39 5.77
C GLY A 31 6.88 5.13 6.17
N GLU A 32 6.55 4.48 7.28
CA GLU A 32 7.12 3.20 7.68
C GLU A 32 6.50 2.03 6.89
N PRO A 33 7.32 1.19 6.23
CA PRO A 33 6.85 0.08 5.41
C PRO A 33 6.70 -1.26 6.16
N PHE A 34 5.59 -1.94 5.92
CA PHE A 34 5.32 -3.31 6.37
C PHE A 34 4.86 -4.16 5.17
N TRP A 35 5.62 -5.20 4.84
CA TRP A 35 5.30 -6.10 3.74
C TRP A 35 4.92 -7.48 4.26
N GLY A 36 3.76 -7.99 3.82
CA GLY A 36 3.22 -9.29 4.22
C GLY A 36 2.15 -9.20 5.31
N THR A 37 1.23 -10.17 5.32
CA THR A 37 0.18 -10.29 6.36
C THR A 37 0.74 -10.69 7.72
N ASP A 38 1.91 -11.34 7.73
CA ASP A 38 2.66 -11.73 8.93
C ASP A 38 3.14 -10.53 9.76
N ARG A 39 3.12 -9.32 9.19
CA ARG A 39 3.45 -8.08 9.89
C ARG A 39 2.25 -7.42 10.60
N PHE A 40 1.04 -7.97 10.49
CA PHE A 40 -0.15 -7.33 11.07
C PHE A 40 -0.10 -7.31 12.60
N ASP A 41 0.35 -8.39 13.22
CA ASP A 41 0.55 -8.45 14.67
C ASP A 41 1.55 -7.38 15.16
N ASP A 42 2.59 -7.08 14.37
CA ASP A 42 3.54 -6.02 14.69
C ASP A 42 2.89 -4.64 14.59
N ILE A 43 2.11 -4.40 13.53
CA ILE A 43 1.36 -3.15 13.35
C ILE A 43 0.41 -2.92 14.53
N GLU A 44 -0.38 -3.93 14.90
CA GLU A 44 -1.29 -3.85 16.05
C GLU A 44 -0.53 -3.54 17.34
N ARG A 45 0.65 -4.11 17.56
CA ARG A 45 1.45 -3.82 18.77
C ARG A 45 2.06 -2.43 18.79
N LEU A 46 2.44 -1.89 17.63
CA LEU A 46 3.13 -0.61 17.51
C LEU A 46 2.16 0.59 17.42
N TYR A 47 0.95 0.36 16.92
CA TYR A 47 0.01 1.42 16.53
C TYR A 47 -1.41 1.29 17.13
N ALA A 48 -1.65 0.35 18.04
CA ALA A 48 -2.90 0.29 18.82
C ALA A 48 -2.92 1.23 20.04
#